data_AF-A0A965PMX9-F1
#
_entry.id   AF-A0A965PMX9-F1
#
_cell.length_a   1.000
_cell.length_b   1.000
_cell.length_c   1.000
_cell.angle_alpha   90.00
_cell.angle_beta   90.00
_cell.angle_gamma   90.00
#
_symmetry.space_group_name_H-M   'P 1'
#
loop_
_entity.id
_entity.type
_entity.pdbx_description
1 polymer ?
#
loop_
_entity_poly.entity_id
_entity_poly.type
_entity_poly.pdbx_seq_one_letter_code
_entity_poly.pdbx_strand_id
1 'polypeptide(L)'
;PFPNGFASNLDGKTDFTRQIIHIDEILSPEAKACTLLHEILHAVWALHALSDDDKEERIVTALGNGLAQVFRDNPKLLSFIKSSLN
;
A
#
# COMPACT_ATOMS: atom_id res chain seq x y z
N PRO A 1 11.50 -12.90 -16.34
CA PRO A 1 11.68 -13.50 -15.00
C PRO A 1 12.79 -12.77 -14.22
N PHE A 2 12.43 -12.06 -13.16
CA PHE A 2 13.38 -11.40 -12.25
C PHE A 2 13.48 -12.22 -10.95
N PRO A 3 14.69 -12.35 -10.36
CA PRO A 3 14.98 -13.36 -9.34
C PRO A 3 14.52 -12.95 -7.94
N ASN A 4 13.98 -13.96 -7.25
CA ASN A 4 13.88 -14.20 -5.81
C ASN A 4 14.05 -13.04 -4.82
N GLY A 5 12.90 -12.60 -4.29
CA GLY A 5 12.75 -11.77 -3.08
C GLY A 5 11.30 -11.34 -2.83
N PHE A 6 10.31 -12.15 -3.25
CA PHE A 6 8.91 -11.74 -3.34
C PHE A 6 8.07 -12.32 -2.19
N ALA A 7 7.67 -11.48 -1.25
CA ALA A 7 6.45 -11.71 -0.49
C ALA A 7 5.26 -11.27 -1.37
N SER A 8 4.96 -12.09 -2.36
CA SER A 8 3.77 -11.95 -3.21
C SER A 8 2.59 -12.59 -2.49
N ASN A 9 1.53 -11.83 -2.21
CA ASN A 9 0.22 -12.49 -2.09
C ASN A 9 -0.99 -11.70 -2.60
N LEU A 10 -0.83 -10.55 -3.26
CA LEU A 10 -1.94 -9.82 -3.87
C LEU A 10 -1.46 -9.05 -5.12
N ASP A 11 -1.25 -9.72 -6.26
CA ASP A 11 -1.26 -9.17 -7.63
C ASP A 11 -0.78 -7.69 -7.84
N GLY A 12 0.28 -7.29 -7.13
CA GLY A 12 0.72 -5.90 -6.98
C GLY A 12 2.15 -5.82 -6.44
N LYS A 13 2.78 -4.65 -6.55
CA LYS A 13 4.17 -4.43 -6.13
C LYS A 13 4.46 -2.98 -5.77
N THR A 14 5.12 -2.78 -4.63
CA THR A 14 5.73 -1.51 -4.24
C THR A 14 7.21 -1.39 -4.68
N ASP A 15 7.54 -0.35 -5.45
CA ASP A 15 8.92 0.08 -5.72
C ASP A 15 9.29 1.23 -4.78
N PHE A 16 10.00 0.90 -3.69
CA PHE A 16 10.41 1.85 -2.66
C PHE A 16 11.44 2.88 -3.15
N THR A 17 12.24 2.55 -4.17
CA THR A 17 13.28 3.46 -4.67
C THR A 17 12.67 4.55 -5.53
N ARG A 18 11.68 4.17 -6.35
CA ARG A 18 11.01 5.10 -7.28
C ARG A 18 9.72 5.69 -6.70
N GLN A 19 9.27 5.19 -5.55
CA GLN A 19 7.99 5.54 -4.93
C GLN A 19 6.80 5.29 -5.87
N ILE A 20 6.80 4.12 -6.52
CA ILE A 20 5.75 3.72 -7.47
C ILE A 20 5.10 2.43 -6.99
N ILE A 21 3.78 2.39 -7.00
CA ILE A 21 3.00 1.17 -6.76
C ILE A 21 2.46 0.67 -8.10
N HIS A 22 2.69 -0.61 -8.39
CA HIS A 22 2.17 -1.32 -9.54
C HIS A 22 1.05 -2.25 -9.11
N ILE A 23 -0.01 -2.32 -9.91
CA ILE A 23 -1.17 -3.20 -9.68
C ILE A 23 -1.46 -3.93 -10.98
N ASP A 24 -1.80 -5.21 -10.88
CA ASP A 24 -2.23 -5.98 -12.05
C ASP A 24 -3.54 -5.43 -12.62
N GLU A 25 -3.55 -5.23 -13.94
CA GLU A 25 -4.69 -4.70 -14.68
C GLU A 25 -5.86 -5.69 -14.76
N ILE A 26 -5.61 -6.99 -14.59
CA ILE A 26 -6.62 -8.05 -14.71
C ILE A 26 -7.58 -8.06 -13.52
N LEU A 27 -7.20 -7.45 -12.40
CA LEU A 27 -8.00 -7.40 -11.17
C LEU A 27 -9.34 -6.67 -11.37
N SER A 28 -10.37 -7.14 -10.65
CA SER A 28 -11.63 -6.42 -10.52
C SER A 28 -11.41 -5.04 -9.87
N PRO A 29 -12.30 -4.05 -10.08
CA PRO A 29 -12.15 -2.72 -9.47
C PRO A 29 -11.98 -2.78 -7.95
N GLU A 30 -12.78 -3.60 -7.26
CA GLU A 30 -12.71 -3.79 -5.82
C GLU A 30 -11.37 -4.40 -5.40
N ALA A 31 -10.91 -5.44 -6.10
CA ALA A 31 -9.61 -6.07 -5.84
C ALA A 31 -8.46 -5.08 -6.07
N LYS A 32 -8.52 -4.25 -7.11
CA LYS A 32 -7.53 -3.18 -7.35
C LYS A 32 -7.47 -2.19 -6.21
N ALA A 33 -8.62 -1.77 -5.69
CA ALA A 33 -8.66 -0.83 -4.56
C ALA A 33 -8.06 -1.44 -3.29
N CYS A 34 -8.39 -2.69 -2.98
CA CYS A 34 -7.84 -3.42 -1.84
C CYS A 34 -6.33 -3.66 -1.98
N THR A 35 -5.86 -4.12 -3.16
CA THR A 35 -4.43 -4.31 -3.45
C THR A 35 -3.67 -2.99 -3.39
N LEU A 36 -4.23 -1.89 -3.92
CA LEU A 36 -3.60 -0.57 -3.81
C LEU A 36 -3.41 -0.15 -2.36
N LEU A 37 -4.44 -0.32 -1.53
CA LEU A 37 -4.37 0.02 -0.12
C LEU A 37 -3.35 -0.86 0.62
N HIS A 38 -3.30 -2.14 0.31
CA HIS A 38 -2.32 -3.09 0.86
C HIS A 38 -0.88 -2.67 0.54
N GLU A 39 -0.59 -2.35 -0.71
CA GLU A 39 0.74 -1.90 -1.13
C GLU A 39 1.12 -0.56 -0.50
N ILE A 40 0.16 0.36 -0.33
CA ILE A 40 0.40 1.61 0.42
C ILE A 40 0.79 1.32 1.88
N LEU A 41 0.12 0.37 2.53
CA LEU A 41 0.46 -0.02 3.90
C LEU A 41 1.87 -0.61 3.97
N HIS A 42 2.27 -1.44 3.00
CA HIS A 42 3.65 -1.94 2.90
C HIS A 42 4.67 -0.82 2.66
N ALA A 43 4.33 0.17 1.82
CA ALA A 43 5.16 1.36 1.62
C ALA A 43 5.40 2.12 2.93
N VAL A 44 4.33 2.40 3.68
CA VAL A 44 4.38 3.10 4.96
C VAL A 44 5.15 2.28 6.01
N TRP A 45 4.90 0.97 6.06
CA TRP A 45 5.59 0.05 6.95
C TRP A 45 7.10 0.12 6.78
N ALA A 46 7.58 0.04 5.53
CA ALA A 46 9.01 0.13 5.23
C ALA A 46 9.59 1.52 5.52
N LEU A 47 8.87 2.59 5.16
CA LEU A 47 9.29 3.99 5.41
C LEU A 47 9.47 4.29 6.89
N HIS A 48 8.61 3.74 7.74
CA HIS A 48 8.69 3.91 9.20
C HIS A 48 9.58 2.87 9.90
N ALA A 49 10.25 2.00 9.13
CA ALA A 49 11.04 0.88 9.64
C ALA A 49 10.28 0.10 10.73
N LEU A 50 9.03 -0.26 10.42
CA LEU A 50 8.22 -1.11 11.29
C LEU A 50 8.75 -2.55 11.23
N SER A 51 8.62 -3.25 12.35
CA SER A 51 8.95 -4.65 12.56
C SER A 51 7.74 -5.35 13.14
N ASP A 52 7.61 -6.65 12.90
CA ASP A 52 6.52 -7.46 13.44
C ASP A 52 6.54 -7.52 14.98
N ASP A 53 7.69 -7.23 15.60
CA ASP A 53 7.88 -7.17 17.05
C ASP A 53 7.48 -5.81 17.66
N ASP A 54 7.11 -4.82 16.83
CA ASP A 54 6.71 -3.52 17.32
C ASP A 54 5.37 -3.56 18.07
N LYS A 55 5.25 -2.70 19.08
CA LYS A 55 4.01 -2.57 19.83
C LYS A 55 2.90 -2.02 18.93
N GLU A 56 1.69 -2.53 19.14
CA GLU A 56 0.47 -2.11 18.43
C GLU A 56 0.39 -0.59 18.28
N GLU A 57 0.52 0.17 19.38
CA GLU A 57 0.42 1.63 19.36
C GLU A 57 1.41 2.30 18.39
N ARG A 58 2.63 1.77 18.28
CA ARG A 58 3.63 2.27 17.34
C ARG A 58 3.24 1.95 15.91
N ILE A 59 2.77 0.73 15.66
CA ILE A 59 2.32 0.29 14.33
C ILE A 59 1.14 1.15 13.87
N VAL A 60 0.07 1.26 14.68
CA VAL A 60 -1.14 2.01 14.30
C VAL A 60 -0.86 3.51 14.15
N THR A 61 0.01 4.08 14.98
CA THR A 61 0.44 5.49 14.86
C THR A 61 1.18 5.72 13.54
N ALA A 62 2.14 4.86 13.20
CA ALA A 62 2.92 4.99 11.97
C ALA A 62 2.05 4.80 10.72
N LEU A 63 1.21 3.76 10.69
CA LEU A 63 0.29 3.51 9.59
C LEU A 63 -0.71 4.67 9.43
N GLY A 64 -1.27 5.16 10.53
CA GLY A 64 -2.19 6.30 10.52
C GLY A 64 -1.55 7.57 9.96
N ASN A 65 -0.35 7.91 10.43
CA ASN A 65 0.39 9.08 9.94
C ASN A 65 0.76 8.96 8.46
N GLY A 66 1.26 7.79 8.04
CA GLY A 66 1.63 7.55 6.65
C GLY A 66 0.42 7.58 5.71
N LEU A 67 -0.70 6.96 6.10
CA LEU A 67 -1.94 7.04 5.32
C LEU A 67 -2.46 8.47 5.21
N ALA A 68 -2.45 9.24 6.31
CA ALA A 68 -2.86 10.64 6.28
C ALA A 68 -2.01 11.46 5.31
N GLN A 69 -0.70 11.23 5.27
CA GLN A 69 0.18 11.85 4.29
C GLN A 69 -0.16 11.42 2.85
N VAL A 70 -0.29 10.11 2.59
CA VAL A 70 -0.60 9.59 1.25
C VAL A 70 -1.90 10.19 0.72
N PHE A 71 -2.95 10.26 1.54
CA PHE A 71 -4.24 10.83 1.14
C PHE A 71 -4.20 12.34 0.93
N ARG A 72 -3.45 13.07 1.76
CA ARG A 72 -3.23 14.51 1.58
C ARG A 72 -2.50 14.81 0.27
N ASP A 73 -1.46 14.04 -0.01
CA ASP A 73 -0.58 14.27 -1.15
C ASP A 73 -1.22 13.75 -2.47
N ASN A 74 -2.17 12.81 -2.38
CA ASN A 74 -2.87 12.20 -3.52
C ASN A 74 -4.40 12.27 -3.36
N PRO A 75 -5.03 13.46 -3.46
CA PRO A 75 -6.46 13.61 -3.18
C PRO A 75 -7.38 12.80 -4.12
N LYS A 76 -6.92 12.51 -5.35
CA LYS A 76 -7.66 11.68 -6.31
C LYS A 76 -7.73 10.21 -5.89
N LEU A 77 -6.80 9.74 -5.06
CA LEU A 77 -6.73 8.37 -4.59
C LEU A 77 -7.97 7.98 -3.78
N LEU A 78 -8.41 8.85 -2.88
CA LEU A 78 -9.62 8.60 -2.08
C LEU A 78 -10.87 8.47 -2.97
N SER A 79 -10.96 9.30 -4.02
CA SER A 79 -12.04 9.18 -5.00
C SER A 79 -11.98 7.86 -5.76
N PHE A 80 -10.78 7.45 -6.18
CA PHE A 80 -10.58 6.18 -6.89
C PHE A 80 -11.00 4.99 -6.02
N ILE A 81 -10.49 4.90 -4.79
CA ILE A 81 -10.81 3.83 -3.83
C ILE A 81 -12.32 3.81 -3.59
N LYS A 82 -12.92 4.95 -3.25
CA LYS A 82 -14.36 5.05 -3.00
C LYS A 82 -15.22 4.63 -4.19
N SER A 83 -14.80 4.93 -5.41
CA SER A 83 -15.55 4.55 -6.62
C SER A 83 -15.37 3.08 -7.02
N SER A 84 -14.33 2.43 -6.48
CA SER A 84 -13.94 1.07 -6.85
C SER A 84 -14.40 0.03 -5.82
N LEU A 85 -14.69 0.47 -4.59
CA LEU A 85 -15.39 -0.29 -3.57
C LEU A 85 -16.90 -0.20 -3.85
N ASN A 86 -17.53 -1.32 -4.20
CA ASN A 86 -18.98 -1.41 -4.44
C ASN A 86 -19.75 -1.61 -3.14
#